data_AF-A0A2N3G9X5-F1
#
_entry.id   AF-A0A2N3G9X5-F1
#
_cell.length_a   1.000
_cell.length_b   1.000
_cell.length_c   1.000
_cell.angle_alpha   90.00
_cell.angle_beta   90.00
_cell.angle_gamma   90.00
#
_symmetry.space_group_name_H-M   'P 1'
#
loop_
_entity.id
_entity.type
_entity.pdbx_description
1 polymer ?
#
loop_
_entity_poly.entity_id
_entity_poly.type
_entity_poly.pdbx_seq_one_letter_code
_entity_poly.pdbx_strand_id
1 'polypeptide(L)'
;MPYGIWTATLITALGSGAAFVCLLVCRRSAEALMALLTLAFMAGNTVAILQVARLYGEPAIALAAAAVSLAAAAGGWGLASALLAPLLEDRDVPPEVRETDDSSNSEAGGDSNPGTTGDDTGIPAVLLLVCLEPETYSPRRVATELAALAHAGLREAGLIITPFLYLAQKTRYRTMGGTSQEAASARRLTRCLEELVTTRWPGASVELVDCSTTYALASRVSELAAAGHRRFVVANASVADSYELDRATAALNSLHPRAIGLGVEVTPPLWGSEPLASKVADRVLAVTADTATTGVALVMHGQPDSRHQTNPDFDEQEAAFCSRVRLLLQEEGIDEHMVKSCYHDWESPDATETVRHLAALGCKRVVVVPACFPFESTATVLDLPVAVAQARVEEHVSTVVLPAWNDEQGIAEILVQAIDDVQAGSPA
;
A
#
# COMPACT_ATOMS: atom_id res chain seq x y z
N MET A 1 3.73 -44.33 -32.92
CA MET A 1 3.61 -43.16 -33.84
C MET A 1 4.62 -42.11 -33.41
N PRO A 2 5.62 -41.75 -34.25
CA PRO A 2 6.69 -40.81 -33.89
C PRO A 2 6.17 -39.43 -33.47
N TYR A 3 5.05 -38.98 -34.05
CA TYR A 3 4.42 -37.70 -33.71
C TYR A 3 3.99 -37.56 -32.24
N GLY A 4 3.60 -38.67 -31.59
CA GLY A 4 3.13 -38.63 -30.20
C GLY A 4 4.21 -38.28 -29.18
N ILE A 5 5.48 -38.62 -29.46
CA ILE A 5 6.59 -38.36 -28.53
C ILE A 5 7.01 -36.88 -28.63
N TRP A 6 6.97 -36.31 -29.84
CA TRP A 6 7.23 -34.89 -30.06
C TRP A 6 6.15 -34.01 -29.44
N THR A 7 4.87 -34.37 -29.58
CA THR A 7 3.79 -33.64 -28.91
C THR A 7 3.90 -33.73 -27.38
N ALA A 8 4.25 -34.90 -26.84
CA ALA A 8 4.51 -35.06 -25.41
C ALA A 8 5.66 -34.17 -24.93
N THR A 9 6.75 -34.08 -25.69
CA THR A 9 7.90 -33.19 -25.40
C THR A 9 7.44 -31.73 -25.35
N LEU A 10 6.67 -31.27 -26.34
CA LEU A 10 6.15 -29.90 -26.38
C LEU A 10 5.21 -29.58 -25.21
N ILE A 11 4.23 -30.45 -24.94
CA ILE A 11 3.24 -30.24 -23.87
C ILE A 11 3.90 -30.20 -22.50
N THR A 12 4.80 -31.16 -22.22
CA THR A 12 5.46 -31.23 -20.91
C THR A 12 6.47 -30.11 -20.71
N ALA A 13 7.20 -29.71 -21.75
CA ALA A 13 8.08 -28.54 -21.70
C ALA A 13 7.30 -27.24 -21.48
N LEU A 14 6.26 -26.99 -22.27
CA LEU A 14 5.38 -25.82 -22.10
C LEU A 14 4.75 -25.79 -20.70
N GLY A 15 4.22 -26.93 -20.25
CA GLY A 15 3.66 -27.10 -18.91
C GLY A 15 4.68 -26.82 -17.80
N SER A 16 5.94 -27.23 -17.97
CA SER A 16 6.99 -26.97 -16.98
C SER A 16 7.28 -25.48 -16.82
N GLY A 17 7.38 -24.73 -17.93
CA GLY A 17 7.59 -23.28 -17.89
C GLY A 17 6.43 -22.53 -17.23
N ALA A 18 5.19 -22.90 -17.59
CA ALA A 18 4.00 -22.30 -17.00
C ALA A 18 3.84 -22.63 -15.51
N ALA A 19 4.03 -23.89 -15.12
CA ALA A 19 3.96 -24.31 -13.72
C ALA A 19 5.02 -23.62 -12.86
N PHE A 20 6.21 -23.39 -13.41
CA PHE A 20 7.26 -22.67 -12.71
C PHE A 20 6.90 -21.20 -12.46
N VAL A 21 6.31 -20.49 -13.43
CA VAL A 21 5.76 -19.13 -13.20
C VAL A 21 4.68 -19.16 -12.10
N CYS A 22 3.75 -20.12 -12.15
CA CYS A 22 2.74 -20.28 -11.10
C CYS A 22 3.36 -20.54 -9.72
N LEU A 23 4.45 -21.30 -9.63
CA LEU A 23 5.15 -21.51 -8.35
C LEU A 23 5.69 -20.19 -7.76
N LEU A 24 6.22 -19.31 -8.59
CA LEU A 24 6.73 -18.00 -8.19
C LEU A 24 5.61 -17.06 -7.74
N VAL A 25 4.48 -17.08 -8.46
CA VAL A 25 3.39 -16.13 -8.29
C VAL A 25 2.35 -16.58 -7.26
N CYS A 26 1.99 -17.86 -7.19
CA CYS A 26 0.84 -18.31 -6.41
C CYS A 26 1.01 -18.12 -4.90
N ARG A 27 -0.11 -18.09 -4.18
CA ARG A 27 -0.15 -18.01 -2.70
C ARG A 27 0.46 -19.26 -2.05
N ARG A 28 0.83 -19.12 -0.78
CA ARG A 28 1.49 -20.18 0.01
C ARG A 28 0.74 -21.51 0.02
N SER A 29 -0.59 -21.47 0.09
CA SER A 29 -1.44 -22.66 0.09
C SER A 29 -1.33 -23.52 -1.17
N ALA A 30 -0.95 -22.93 -2.31
CA ALA A 30 -0.84 -23.63 -3.60
C ALA A 30 0.60 -24.04 -3.96
N GLU A 31 1.60 -23.64 -3.18
CA GLU A 31 3.02 -23.84 -3.55
C GLU A 31 3.43 -25.30 -3.67
N ALA A 32 3.05 -26.13 -2.70
CA ALA A 32 3.40 -27.55 -2.71
C ALA A 32 2.82 -28.23 -3.96
N LEU A 33 1.59 -27.88 -4.33
CA LEU A 33 0.95 -28.37 -5.54
C LEU A 33 1.68 -27.90 -6.80
N MET A 34 2.01 -26.61 -6.89
CA MET A 34 2.72 -26.06 -8.06
C MET A 34 4.15 -26.60 -8.18
N ALA A 35 4.83 -26.86 -7.06
CA ALA A 35 6.14 -27.49 -7.04
C ALA A 35 6.07 -28.94 -7.55
N LEU A 36 5.10 -29.73 -7.07
CA LEU A 36 4.87 -31.09 -7.55
C LEU A 36 4.51 -31.11 -9.04
N LEU A 37 3.67 -30.18 -9.49
CA LEU A 37 3.29 -30.05 -10.89
C LEU A 37 4.50 -29.70 -11.77
N THR A 38 5.35 -28.77 -11.32
CA THR A 38 6.59 -28.40 -12.01
C THR A 38 7.51 -29.62 -12.13
N LEU A 39 7.72 -30.36 -11.04
CA LEU A 39 8.54 -31.57 -11.04
C LEU A 39 7.97 -32.66 -11.96
N ALA A 40 6.66 -32.86 -11.96
CA ALA A 40 5.99 -33.83 -12.83
C ALA A 40 6.17 -33.47 -14.31
N PHE A 41 6.03 -32.20 -14.69
CA PHE A 41 6.27 -31.76 -16.06
C PHE A 41 7.75 -31.87 -16.46
N MET A 42 8.69 -31.50 -15.58
CA MET A 42 10.12 -31.67 -15.86
C MET A 42 10.51 -33.15 -16.03
N ALA A 43 9.96 -34.04 -15.21
CA ALA A 43 10.17 -35.48 -15.33
C ALA A 43 9.58 -36.03 -16.63
N GLY A 44 8.33 -35.65 -16.96
CA GLY A 44 7.68 -36.03 -18.21
C GLY A 44 8.46 -35.59 -19.44
N ASN A 45 8.96 -34.35 -19.43
CA ASN A 45 9.80 -33.80 -20.49
C ASN A 45 11.13 -34.56 -20.64
N THR A 46 11.78 -34.90 -19.52
CA THR A 46 13.01 -35.70 -19.53
C THR A 46 12.77 -37.10 -20.13
N VAL A 47 11.68 -37.77 -19.74
CA VAL A 47 11.30 -39.07 -20.30
C VAL A 47 11.03 -38.96 -21.81
N ALA A 48 10.31 -37.93 -22.25
CA ALA A 48 10.00 -37.71 -23.66
C ALA A 48 11.27 -37.50 -24.50
N ILE A 49 12.22 -36.67 -24.04
CA ILE A 49 13.51 -36.46 -24.72
C ILE A 49 14.31 -37.77 -24.80
N LEU A 50 14.37 -38.55 -23.71
CA LEU A 50 15.04 -39.85 -23.71
C LEU A 50 14.38 -40.85 -24.68
N GLN A 51 13.06 -40.82 -24.82
CA GLN A 51 12.34 -41.63 -25.81
C GLN A 51 12.63 -41.20 -27.24
N VAL A 52 12.71 -39.89 -27.53
CA VAL A 52 13.17 -39.39 -28.83
C VAL A 52 14.59 -39.89 -29.11
N ALA A 53 15.51 -39.72 -28.17
CA ALA A 53 16.90 -40.18 -28.34
C ALA A 53 16.99 -41.68 -28.62
N ARG A 54 16.21 -42.51 -27.91
CA ARG A 54 16.16 -43.96 -28.13
C ARG A 54 15.52 -44.37 -29.45
N LEU A 55 14.45 -43.68 -29.87
CA LEU A 55 13.72 -44.03 -31.09
C LEU A 55 14.53 -43.74 -32.35
N TYR A 56 15.28 -42.64 -32.36
CA TYR A 56 16.04 -42.22 -33.53
C TYR A 56 17.51 -42.66 -33.50
N GLY A 57 18.10 -42.90 -32.32
CA GLY A 57 19.48 -43.39 -32.19
C GLY A 57 20.57 -42.38 -32.59
N GLU A 58 20.21 -41.16 -32.98
CA GLU A 58 21.14 -40.12 -33.42
C GLU A 58 21.28 -39.00 -32.37
N PRO A 59 22.52 -38.60 -32.00
CA PRO A 59 22.74 -37.56 -30.98
C PRO A 59 22.25 -36.18 -31.44
N ALA A 60 22.28 -35.89 -32.74
CA ALA A 60 21.80 -34.62 -33.29
C ALA A 60 20.29 -34.43 -33.05
N ILE A 61 19.50 -35.50 -33.15
CA ILE A 61 18.05 -35.44 -32.93
C ILE A 61 17.74 -35.26 -31.43
N ALA A 62 18.53 -35.87 -30.55
CA ALA A 62 18.41 -35.64 -29.10
C ALA A 62 18.71 -34.19 -28.72
N LEU A 63 19.75 -33.58 -29.31
CA LEU A 63 20.06 -32.16 -29.14
C LEU A 63 18.94 -31.27 -29.67
N ALA A 64 18.37 -31.59 -30.85
CA ALA A 64 17.23 -30.87 -31.40
C ALA A 64 16.00 -30.96 -30.47
N ALA A 65 15.71 -32.13 -29.90
CA ALA A 65 14.63 -32.31 -28.93
C ALA A 65 14.84 -31.49 -27.66
N ALA A 66 16.07 -31.42 -27.14
CA ALA A 66 16.41 -30.58 -26.00
C ALA A 66 16.24 -29.08 -26.31
N ALA A 67 16.67 -28.64 -27.50
CA ALA A 67 16.49 -27.25 -27.94
C ALA A 67 15.01 -26.88 -28.11
N VAL A 68 14.21 -27.76 -28.73
CA VAL A 68 12.75 -27.59 -28.86
C VAL A 68 12.08 -27.54 -27.48
N SER A 69 12.51 -28.41 -26.58
CA SER A 69 12.02 -28.42 -25.20
C SER A 69 12.33 -27.11 -24.47
N LEU A 70 13.56 -26.60 -24.55
CA LEU A 70 13.93 -25.32 -23.96
C LEU A 70 13.10 -24.17 -24.52
N ALA A 71 12.93 -24.13 -25.85
CA ALA A 71 12.10 -23.12 -26.51
C ALA A 71 10.63 -23.21 -26.08
N ALA A 72 10.08 -24.43 -25.96
CA ALA A 72 8.71 -24.64 -25.49
C ALA A 72 8.53 -24.26 -24.01
N ALA A 73 9.51 -24.55 -23.15
CA ALA A 73 9.49 -24.11 -21.76
C ALA A 73 9.54 -22.58 -21.65
N ALA A 74 10.39 -21.92 -22.44
CA ALA A 74 10.40 -20.46 -22.54
C ALA A 74 9.07 -19.90 -23.07
N GLY A 75 8.44 -20.56 -24.04
CA GLY A 75 7.10 -20.24 -24.51
C GLY A 75 6.03 -20.38 -23.43
N GLY A 76 6.09 -21.44 -22.62
CA GLY A 76 5.20 -21.65 -21.48
C GLY A 76 5.38 -20.59 -20.39
N TRP A 77 6.62 -20.21 -20.09
CA TRP A 77 6.94 -19.09 -19.20
C TRP A 77 6.34 -17.78 -19.72
N GLY A 78 6.59 -17.45 -20.98
CA GLY A 78 6.11 -16.21 -21.60
C GLY A 78 4.58 -16.13 -21.59
N LEU A 79 3.90 -17.24 -21.94
CA LEU A 79 2.44 -17.32 -21.92
C LEU A 79 1.87 -17.17 -20.51
N ALA A 80 2.40 -17.89 -19.52
CA ALA A 80 1.94 -17.77 -18.13
C ALA A 80 2.20 -16.37 -17.56
N SER A 81 3.32 -15.75 -17.90
CA SER A 81 3.65 -14.39 -17.47
C SER A 81 2.73 -13.36 -18.12
N ALA A 82 2.37 -13.52 -19.39
CA ALA A 82 1.40 -12.66 -20.07
C ALA A 82 -0.02 -12.78 -19.47
N LEU A 83 -0.37 -13.97 -18.97
CA LEU A 83 -1.62 -14.21 -18.25
C LEU A 83 -1.65 -13.60 -16.83
N LEU A 84 -0.57 -12.97 -16.36
CA LEU A 84 -0.61 -12.13 -15.17
C LEU A 84 -1.25 -10.76 -15.45
N ALA A 85 -1.24 -10.28 -16.69
CA ALA A 85 -1.82 -8.99 -17.04
C ALA A 85 -3.35 -8.93 -16.78
N PRO A 86 -4.16 -9.97 -17.05
CA PRO A 86 -5.57 -9.99 -16.63
C PRO A 86 -5.80 -9.87 -15.11
N LEU A 87 -4.81 -10.14 -14.26
CA LEU A 87 -4.93 -9.85 -12.82
C LEU A 87 -4.98 -8.33 -12.54
N LEU A 88 -4.55 -7.51 -13.49
CA LEU A 88 -4.64 -6.05 -13.47
C LEU A 88 -6.05 -5.54 -13.74
N GLU A 89 -6.93 -6.35 -14.29
CA GLU A 89 -8.32 -5.98 -14.52
C GLU A 89 -9.01 -5.95 -13.15
N ASP A 90 -8.76 -4.86 -12.42
CA ASP A 90 -9.66 -4.46 -11.39
C ASP A 90 -10.97 -4.10 -12.07
N ARG A 91 -12.05 -4.76 -11.67
CA ARG A 91 -13.38 -4.25 -11.93
C ARG A 91 -13.59 -3.07 -10.99
N ASP A 92 -12.81 -2.01 -11.22
CA ASP A 92 -13.07 -0.64 -10.77
C ASP A 92 -14.27 -0.15 -11.58
N VAL A 93 -15.41 -0.80 -11.38
CA VAL A 93 -16.69 -0.39 -11.96
C VAL A 93 -17.17 0.75 -11.06
N PRO A 94 -17.45 1.94 -11.62
CA PRO A 94 -18.04 3.02 -10.86
C PRO A 94 -19.30 2.51 -10.16
N PRO A 95 -19.52 2.84 -8.87
CA PRO A 95 -20.78 2.47 -8.22
C PRO A 95 -21.94 3.07 -9.03
N GLU A 96 -22.93 2.24 -9.39
CA GLU A 96 -24.18 2.76 -9.94
C GLU A 96 -24.89 3.54 -8.84
N VAL A 97 -24.85 4.87 -8.94
CA VAL A 97 -25.65 5.74 -8.09
C VAL A 97 -27.10 5.51 -8.51
N ARG A 98 -27.83 4.77 -7.69
CA ARG A 98 -29.26 4.58 -7.87
C ARG A 98 -29.92 5.92 -7.54
N GLU A 99 -30.23 6.70 -8.56
CA GLU A 99 -31.15 7.84 -8.40
C GLU A 99 -32.41 7.27 -7.74
N THR A 100 -32.73 7.74 -6.54
CA THR A 100 -34.03 7.49 -5.94
C THR A 100 -35.06 8.15 -6.84
N ASP A 101 -35.62 7.34 -7.75
CA ASP A 101 -36.74 7.65 -8.64
C ASP A 101 -38.00 7.94 -7.79
N ASP A 102 -38.01 9.09 -7.10
CA ASP A 102 -39.20 9.63 -6.44
C ASP A 102 -40.11 10.38 -7.44
N SER A 103 -39.84 10.28 -8.75
CA SER A 103 -40.58 10.97 -9.81
C SER A 103 -41.63 10.11 -10.55
N SER A 104 -42.09 8.97 -10.01
CA SER A 104 -43.19 8.22 -10.62
C SER A 104 -44.40 8.02 -9.69
N ASN A 105 -45.49 8.71 -10.03
CA ASN A 105 -46.89 8.60 -9.57
C ASN A 105 -47.33 9.33 -8.28
N SER A 106 -47.69 10.60 -8.44
CA SER A 106 -48.88 11.17 -7.76
C SER A 106 -49.52 12.29 -8.58
N GLU A 107 -50.29 11.92 -9.61
CA GLU A 107 -51.40 12.74 -10.10
C GLU A 107 -52.67 12.31 -9.36
N ALA A 108 -52.84 12.75 -8.11
CA ALA A 108 -54.15 12.81 -7.46
C ALA A 108 -54.11 13.87 -6.36
N GLY A 109 -54.85 14.96 -6.58
CA GLY A 109 -54.88 16.12 -5.71
C GLY A 109 -55.18 15.80 -4.25
N GLY A 110 -54.35 16.32 -3.37
CA GLY A 110 -54.57 16.39 -1.94
C GLY A 110 -53.50 17.26 -1.32
N ASP A 111 -53.90 18.44 -0.82
CA ASP A 111 -53.12 19.26 0.10
C ASP A 111 -52.63 18.37 1.25
N SER A 112 -51.42 17.86 1.10
CA SER A 112 -50.73 17.06 2.09
C SER A 112 -49.25 17.40 1.97
N ASN A 113 -48.80 18.04 3.04
CA ASN A 113 -47.41 18.28 3.45
C ASN A 113 -46.37 17.40 2.76
N PRO A 114 -45.21 17.95 2.37
CA PRO A 114 -44.05 17.16 2.01
C PRO A 114 -43.50 16.47 3.27
N GLY A 115 -44.08 15.33 3.65
CA GLY A 115 -43.42 14.30 4.44
C GLY A 115 -42.83 13.29 3.45
N THR A 116 -41.60 12.81 3.57
CA THR A 116 -40.66 12.82 4.67
C THR A 116 -39.30 12.67 4.02
N THR A 117 -38.57 13.78 3.89
CA THR A 117 -37.11 13.73 3.99
C THR A 117 -36.83 12.91 5.24
N GLY A 118 -36.25 11.70 5.12
CA GLY A 118 -35.81 10.96 6.30
C GLY A 118 -35.03 11.94 7.17
N ASP A 119 -35.45 12.09 8.43
CA ASP A 119 -34.90 13.08 9.36
C ASP A 119 -33.38 13.05 9.22
N ASP A 120 -32.80 14.11 8.64
CA ASP A 120 -31.36 14.29 8.69
C ASP A 120 -31.06 14.48 10.16
N THR A 121 -30.65 13.39 10.80
CA THR A 121 -30.29 13.38 12.21
C THR A 121 -29.18 14.40 12.51
N GLY A 122 -28.51 14.92 11.46
CA GLY A 122 -27.37 15.82 11.56
C GLY A 122 -26.12 15.10 12.02
N ILE A 123 -26.22 13.79 12.29
CA ILE A 123 -25.17 12.95 12.82
C ILE A 123 -24.26 12.51 11.66
N PRO A 124 -22.95 12.80 11.74
CA PRO A 124 -22.00 12.44 10.70
C PRO A 124 -21.72 10.92 10.70
N ALA A 125 -21.56 10.35 9.51
CA ALA A 125 -20.82 9.11 9.31
C ALA A 125 -19.34 9.46 9.04
N VAL A 126 -18.43 8.95 9.88
CA VAL A 126 -16.99 9.18 9.74
C VAL A 126 -16.37 8.02 8.95
N LEU A 127 -15.63 8.35 7.91
CA LEU A 127 -14.91 7.40 7.07
C LEU A 127 -13.41 7.58 7.31
N LEU A 128 -12.79 6.65 8.03
CA LEU A 128 -11.34 6.65 8.20
C LEU A 128 -10.69 6.13 6.92
N LEU A 129 -10.13 7.04 6.13
CA LEU A 129 -9.46 6.72 4.87
C LEU A 129 -7.98 6.47 5.11
N VAL A 130 -7.51 5.27 4.75
CA VAL A 130 -6.12 4.84 4.91
C VAL A 130 -5.69 4.00 3.70
N CYS A 131 -4.42 4.11 3.33
CA CYS A 131 -3.84 3.33 2.25
C CYS A 131 -3.13 2.11 2.84
N LEU A 132 -3.73 0.93 2.72
CA LEU A 132 -3.27 -0.26 3.43
C LEU A 132 -2.57 -1.24 2.50
N GLU A 133 -1.44 -1.79 2.94
CA GLU A 133 -0.91 -3.01 2.34
C GLU A 133 -1.82 -4.21 2.71
N PRO A 134 -1.94 -5.21 1.81
CA PRO A 134 -2.80 -6.35 2.10
C PRO A 134 -2.25 -7.17 3.27
N GLU A 135 -3.13 -7.69 4.13
CA GLU A 135 -2.72 -8.52 5.28
C GLU A 135 -1.88 -9.73 4.88
N THR A 136 -2.16 -10.31 3.72
CA THR A 136 -1.41 -11.44 3.20
C THR A 136 -1.05 -11.19 1.76
N TYR A 137 0.05 -11.81 1.32
CA TYR A 137 0.46 -11.79 -0.07
C TYR A 137 -0.71 -12.11 -1.02
N SER A 138 -0.96 -11.16 -1.93
CA SER A 138 -2.01 -11.22 -2.93
C SER A 138 -1.41 -10.90 -4.30
N PRO A 139 -1.36 -11.88 -5.23
CA PRO A 139 -0.86 -11.64 -6.59
C PRO A 139 -1.62 -10.50 -7.30
N ARG A 140 -2.92 -10.35 -7.02
CA ARG A 140 -3.72 -9.29 -7.61
C ARG A 140 -3.23 -7.90 -7.17
N ARG A 141 -2.95 -7.73 -5.87
CA ARG A 141 -2.42 -6.46 -5.33
C ARG A 141 -1.05 -6.13 -5.92
N VAL A 142 -0.16 -7.12 -6.01
CA VAL A 142 1.15 -6.93 -6.68
C VAL A 142 0.97 -6.53 -8.13
N ALA A 143 0.01 -7.13 -8.83
CA ALA A 143 -0.30 -6.72 -10.20
C ALA A 143 -0.70 -5.23 -10.23
N THR A 144 -1.69 -4.83 -9.43
CA THR A 144 -2.16 -3.44 -9.34
C THR A 144 -1.04 -2.46 -9.00
N GLU A 145 -0.18 -2.78 -8.03
CA GLU A 145 1.00 -1.99 -7.67
C GLU A 145 1.98 -1.85 -8.84
N LEU A 146 2.33 -2.94 -9.52
CA LEU A 146 3.22 -2.90 -10.68
C LEU A 146 2.65 -2.06 -11.82
N ALA A 147 1.34 -2.12 -12.05
CA ALA A 147 0.69 -1.25 -13.03
C ALA A 147 0.67 0.21 -12.58
N ALA A 148 0.41 0.49 -11.31
CA ALA A 148 0.45 1.86 -10.77
C ALA A 148 1.87 2.46 -10.89
N LEU A 149 2.90 1.66 -10.64
CA LEU A 149 4.29 2.03 -10.84
C LEU A 149 4.61 2.28 -12.33
N ALA A 150 4.12 1.42 -13.24
CA ALA A 150 4.29 1.63 -14.67
C ALA A 150 3.60 2.92 -15.17
N HIS A 151 2.40 3.23 -14.67
CA HIS A 151 1.71 4.50 -14.93
C HIS A 151 2.48 5.70 -14.36
N ALA A 152 3.20 5.50 -13.26
CA ALA A 152 4.12 6.48 -12.68
C ALA A 152 5.48 6.56 -13.41
N GLY A 153 5.51 6.23 -14.70
CA GLY A 153 6.70 6.40 -15.54
C GLY A 153 7.80 5.36 -15.35
N LEU A 154 7.63 4.38 -14.46
CA LEU A 154 8.57 3.28 -14.37
C LEU A 154 8.42 2.36 -15.57
N ARG A 155 9.54 1.84 -16.05
CA ARG A 155 9.54 0.94 -17.19
C ARG A 155 8.75 -0.31 -16.83
N GLU A 156 7.73 -0.62 -17.64
CA GLU A 156 6.97 -1.86 -17.52
C GLU A 156 7.92 -3.06 -17.40
N ALA A 157 7.70 -3.87 -16.38
CA ALA A 157 8.46 -5.09 -16.20
C ALA A 157 8.21 -6.03 -17.39
N GLY A 158 9.28 -6.39 -18.10
CA GLY A 158 9.18 -7.34 -19.19
C GLY A 158 8.71 -8.72 -18.68
N LEU A 159 8.08 -9.51 -19.56
CA LEU A 159 7.53 -10.84 -19.25
C LEU A 159 8.52 -11.80 -18.55
N ILE A 160 9.82 -11.59 -18.75
CA ILE A 160 10.87 -12.39 -18.09
C ILE A 160 11.03 -12.02 -16.62
N ILE A 161 10.88 -10.74 -16.27
CA ILE A 161 11.17 -10.22 -14.92
C ILE A 161 9.93 -10.28 -14.04
N THR A 162 8.73 -10.11 -14.61
CA THR A 162 7.48 -9.99 -13.85
C THR A 162 7.32 -11.10 -12.79
N PRO A 163 7.44 -12.41 -13.08
CA PRO A 163 7.28 -13.45 -12.05
C PRO A 163 8.26 -13.33 -10.86
N PHE A 164 9.44 -12.75 -11.07
CA PHE A 164 10.42 -12.53 -10.01
C PHE A 164 10.03 -11.36 -9.10
N LEU A 165 9.32 -10.35 -9.60
CA LEU A 165 8.78 -9.26 -8.77
C LEU A 165 7.71 -9.79 -7.82
N TYR A 166 6.85 -10.70 -8.29
CA TYR A 166 5.90 -11.42 -7.44
C TYR A 166 6.60 -12.29 -6.41
N LEU A 167 7.64 -13.04 -6.81
CA LEU A 167 8.45 -13.80 -5.87
C LEU A 167 9.10 -12.88 -4.81
N ALA A 168 9.62 -11.71 -5.21
CA ALA A 168 10.24 -10.76 -4.29
C ALA A 168 9.22 -10.29 -3.24
N GLN A 169 8.02 -9.85 -3.67
CA GLN A 169 6.98 -9.43 -2.73
C GLN A 169 6.52 -10.58 -1.83
N LYS A 170 6.29 -11.76 -2.41
CA LYS A 170 5.97 -12.97 -1.65
C LYS A 170 7.04 -13.31 -0.61
N THR A 171 8.31 -13.11 -0.93
CA THR A 171 9.43 -13.34 -0.02
C THR A 171 9.44 -12.31 1.10
N ARG A 172 9.16 -11.03 0.81
CA ARG A 172 9.01 -9.98 1.84
C ARG A 172 7.95 -10.34 2.88
N TYR A 173 6.74 -10.74 2.44
CA TYR A 173 5.70 -11.23 3.34
C TYR A 173 6.15 -12.42 4.18
N ARG A 174 6.84 -13.41 3.58
CA ARG A 174 7.33 -14.58 4.32
C ARG A 174 8.35 -14.21 5.40
N THR A 175 9.23 -13.26 5.13
CA THR A 175 10.21 -12.78 6.11
C THR A 175 9.53 -12.15 7.33
N MET A 176 8.37 -11.53 7.14
CA MET A 176 7.53 -10.98 8.22
C MET A 176 6.57 -12.02 8.86
N GLY A 177 6.79 -13.31 8.64
CA GLY A 177 5.91 -14.38 9.17
C GLY A 177 4.65 -14.66 8.33
N GLY A 178 4.49 -13.99 7.20
CA GLY A 178 3.43 -14.20 6.21
C GLY A 178 2.25 -13.24 6.31
N THR A 179 2.24 -12.34 7.30
CA THR A 179 1.15 -11.40 7.56
C THR A 179 1.65 -9.99 7.86
N SER A 180 1.04 -8.99 7.24
CA SER A 180 1.20 -7.57 7.62
C SER A 180 0.33 -7.23 8.83
N GLN A 181 0.82 -6.33 9.69
CA GLN A 181 0.07 -5.78 10.82
C GLN A 181 -0.68 -4.48 10.49
N GLU A 182 -0.49 -3.93 9.30
CA GLU A 182 -1.01 -2.61 8.93
C GLU A 182 -2.54 -2.55 9.04
N ALA A 183 -3.25 -3.45 8.35
CA ALA A 183 -4.72 -3.51 8.41
C ALA A 183 -5.26 -3.81 9.82
N ALA A 184 -4.53 -4.60 10.63
CA ALA A 184 -4.92 -4.86 12.01
C ALA A 184 -4.77 -3.61 12.89
N SER A 185 -3.74 -2.80 12.65
CA SER A 185 -3.48 -1.53 13.33
C SER A 185 -4.49 -0.47 12.91
N ALA A 186 -4.81 -0.38 11.62
CA ALA A 186 -5.86 0.49 11.11
C ALA A 186 -7.21 0.18 11.76
N ARG A 187 -7.58 -1.11 11.90
CA ARG A 187 -8.81 -1.50 12.63
C ARG A 187 -8.78 -1.17 14.12
N ARG A 188 -7.60 -1.15 14.76
CA ARG A 188 -7.48 -0.68 16.16
C ARG A 188 -7.71 0.82 16.24
N LEU A 189 -7.10 1.58 15.33
CA LEU A 189 -7.33 3.02 15.19
C LEU A 189 -8.82 3.33 14.93
N THR A 190 -9.47 2.60 14.02
CA THR A 190 -10.91 2.77 13.76
C THR A 190 -11.74 2.60 15.02
N ARG A 191 -11.44 1.59 15.85
CA ARG A 191 -12.16 1.36 17.12
C ARG A 191 -11.91 2.47 18.14
N CYS A 192 -10.66 2.91 18.31
CA CYS A 192 -10.35 4.04 19.19
C CYS A 192 -11.06 5.32 18.72
N LEU A 193 -11.08 5.56 17.41
CA LEU A 193 -11.79 6.68 16.82
C LEU A 193 -13.30 6.56 17.03
N GLU A 194 -13.88 5.36 16.85
CA GLU A 194 -15.30 5.09 17.11
C GLU A 194 -15.69 5.39 18.56
N GLU A 195 -14.89 4.96 19.55
CA GLU A 195 -15.14 5.23 20.97
C GLU A 195 -15.17 6.74 21.27
N LEU A 196 -14.23 7.51 20.71
CA LEU A 196 -14.16 8.96 20.91
C LEU A 196 -15.27 9.71 20.15
N VAL A 197 -15.50 9.35 18.88
CA VAL A 197 -16.52 9.94 18.01
C VAL A 197 -17.92 9.69 18.57
N THR A 198 -18.24 8.47 19.01
CA THR A 198 -19.57 8.15 19.58
C THR A 198 -19.80 8.83 20.93
N THR A 199 -18.74 9.09 21.71
CA THR A 199 -18.82 9.88 22.94
C THR A 199 -19.12 11.35 22.63
N ARG A 200 -18.52 11.90 21.57
CA ARG A 200 -18.67 13.29 21.14
C ARG A 200 -19.99 13.55 20.42
N TRP A 201 -20.37 12.63 19.54
CA TRP A 201 -21.58 12.65 18.71
C TRP A 201 -22.34 11.33 18.85
N PRO A 202 -23.26 11.22 19.83
CA PRO A 202 -24.04 10.01 20.05
C PRO A 202 -24.80 9.59 18.79
N GLY A 203 -24.54 8.36 18.33
CA GLY A 203 -25.15 7.77 17.13
C GLY A 203 -24.32 7.90 15.85
N ALA A 204 -23.16 8.58 15.89
CA ALA A 204 -22.23 8.59 14.76
C ALA A 204 -21.65 7.19 14.52
N SER A 205 -21.37 6.89 13.26
CA SER A 205 -20.71 5.65 12.84
C SER A 205 -19.30 5.95 12.35
N VAL A 206 -18.37 5.03 12.57
CA VAL A 206 -17.00 5.11 12.06
C VAL A 206 -16.71 3.87 11.23
N GLU A 207 -16.26 4.06 10.00
CA GLU A 207 -16.00 2.99 9.05
C GLU A 207 -14.59 3.11 8.47
N LEU A 208 -13.89 1.98 8.35
CA LEU A 208 -12.57 1.90 7.74
C LEU A 208 -12.70 1.80 6.22
N VAL A 209 -12.01 2.66 5.48
CA VAL A 209 -11.96 2.66 4.02
C VAL A 209 -10.52 2.52 3.55
N ASP A 210 -10.25 1.48 2.77
CA ASP A 210 -8.96 1.27 2.11
C ASP A 210 -8.87 2.07 0.82
N CYS A 211 -7.93 3.01 0.75
CA CYS A 211 -7.71 3.91 -0.38
C CYS A 211 -7.12 3.19 -1.63
N SER A 212 -6.65 1.95 -1.46
CA SER A 212 -5.90 1.24 -2.51
C SER A 212 -6.73 0.84 -3.73
N THR A 213 -8.05 1.03 -3.71
CA THR A 213 -8.89 0.95 -4.91
C THR A 213 -9.58 2.28 -5.17
N THR A 214 -9.70 2.64 -6.44
CA THR A 214 -10.14 3.96 -6.88
C THR A 214 -11.52 4.34 -6.34
N TYR A 215 -12.43 3.37 -6.31
CA TYR A 215 -13.85 3.59 -5.98
C TYR A 215 -14.25 3.10 -4.59
N ALA A 216 -13.32 2.67 -3.72
CA ALA A 216 -13.66 2.20 -2.38
C ALA A 216 -14.42 3.26 -1.57
N LEU A 217 -13.88 4.49 -1.53
CA LEU A 217 -14.50 5.61 -0.81
C LEU A 217 -15.87 5.96 -1.38
N ALA A 218 -15.96 6.13 -2.69
CA ALA A 218 -17.19 6.46 -3.39
C ALA A 218 -18.29 5.40 -3.14
N SER A 219 -17.94 4.12 -3.29
CA SER A 219 -18.85 2.99 -3.01
C SER A 219 -19.34 3.00 -1.57
N ARG A 220 -18.44 3.25 -0.60
CA ARG A 220 -18.84 3.25 0.82
C ARG A 220 -19.77 4.41 1.16
N VAL A 221 -19.52 5.60 0.61
CA VAL A 221 -20.43 6.74 0.75
C VAL A 221 -21.80 6.41 0.15
N SER A 222 -21.86 5.81 -1.05
CA SER A 222 -23.12 5.42 -1.68
C SER A 222 -23.89 4.38 -0.86
N GLU A 223 -23.22 3.38 -0.30
CA GLU A 223 -23.84 2.36 0.57
C GLU A 223 -24.45 2.98 1.84
N LEU A 224 -23.70 3.84 2.52
CA LEU A 224 -24.18 4.53 3.73
C LEU A 224 -25.27 5.56 3.41
N ALA A 225 -25.20 6.21 2.25
CA ALA A 225 -26.27 7.08 1.77
C ALA A 225 -27.57 6.30 1.53
N ALA A 226 -27.48 5.09 0.96
CA ALA A 226 -28.63 4.20 0.82
C ALA A 226 -29.18 3.74 2.20
N ALA A 227 -28.33 3.67 3.22
CA ALA A 227 -28.72 3.39 4.61
C ALA A 227 -29.30 4.62 5.35
N GLY A 228 -29.36 5.79 4.72
CA GLY A 228 -29.97 7.00 5.26
C GLY A 228 -29.00 8.08 5.76
N HIS A 229 -27.69 7.83 5.73
CA HIS A 229 -26.72 8.87 6.09
C HIS A 229 -26.69 10.00 5.05
N ARG A 230 -26.57 11.25 5.49
CA ARG A 230 -26.51 12.43 4.61
C ARG A 230 -25.28 13.30 4.85
N ARG A 231 -24.67 13.22 6.03
CA ARG A 231 -23.43 13.92 6.38
C ARG A 231 -22.29 12.93 6.55
N PHE A 232 -21.19 13.19 5.87
CA PHE A 232 -19.99 12.36 5.86
C PHE A 232 -18.76 13.21 6.18
N VAL A 233 -17.90 12.68 7.04
CA VAL A 233 -16.57 13.25 7.26
C VAL A 233 -15.53 12.20 6.91
N VAL A 234 -14.68 12.47 5.92
CA VAL A 234 -13.57 11.62 5.53
C VAL A 234 -12.36 12.03 6.35
N ALA A 235 -12.00 11.21 7.33
CA ALA A 235 -10.84 11.43 8.20
C ALA A 235 -9.59 10.81 7.56
N ASN A 236 -8.63 11.65 7.20
CA ASN A 236 -7.35 11.26 6.61
C ASN A 236 -6.33 10.94 7.70
N ALA A 237 -5.89 9.69 7.80
CA ALA A 237 -4.82 9.27 8.72
C ALA A 237 -3.45 9.17 8.04
N SER A 238 -3.11 10.19 7.24
CA SER A 238 -1.81 10.36 6.58
C SER A 238 -1.19 11.71 6.95
N VAL A 239 0.15 11.79 6.94
CA VAL A 239 0.87 13.07 7.07
C VAL A 239 0.62 13.96 5.86
N ALA A 240 0.54 13.38 4.67
CA ALA A 240 0.41 14.12 3.42
C ALA A 240 -0.70 13.55 2.52
N ASP A 241 -1.22 14.37 1.61
CA ASP A 241 -2.22 14.00 0.61
C ASP A 241 -1.59 13.14 -0.48
N SER A 242 -1.73 11.83 -0.36
CA SER A 242 -1.15 10.88 -1.31
C SER A 242 -1.93 10.86 -2.62
N TYR A 243 -1.24 10.43 -3.68
CA TYR A 243 -1.85 10.22 -5.00
C TYR A 243 -3.10 9.31 -4.95
N GLU A 244 -3.06 8.25 -4.15
CA GLU A 244 -4.18 7.33 -3.99
C GLU A 244 -5.36 7.97 -3.27
N LEU A 245 -5.11 8.84 -2.28
CA LEU A 245 -6.14 9.62 -1.60
C LEU A 245 -6.79 10.65 -2.52
N ASP A 246 -5.98 11.35 -3.33
CA ASP A 246 -6.48 12.28 -4.35
C ASP A 246 -7.41 11.56 -5.34
N ARG A 247 -7.02 10.35 -5.78
CA ARG A 247 -7.84 9.54 -6.68
C ARG A 247 -9.15 9.10 -6.04
N ALA A 248 -9.12 8.63 -4.80
CA ALA A 248 -10.32 8.23 -4.07
C ALA A 248 -11.28 9.42 -3.88
N THR A 249 -10.75 10.59 -3.56
CA THR A 249 -11.51 11.83 -3.38
C THR A 249 -12.07 12.35 -4.69
N ALA A 250 -11.28 12.33 -5.77
CA ALA A 250 -11.74 12.68 -7.12
C ALA A 250 -12.86 11.75 -7.61
N ALA A 251 -12.74 10.44 -7.35
CA ALA A 251 -13.78 9.47 -7.66
C ALA A 251 -15.07 9.76 -6.90
N LEU A 252 -15.00 10.08 -5.60
CA LEU A 252 -16.16 10.51 -4.82
C LEU A 252 -16.78 11.82 -5.37
N ASN A 253 -15.96 12.81 -5.67
CA ASN A 253 -16.42 14.10 -6.20
C ASN A 253 -17.08 13.97 -7.57
N SER A 254 -16.68 13.00 -8.39
CA SER A 254 -17.31 12.71 -9.69
C SER A 254 -18.77 12.28 -9.58
N LEU A 255 -19.21 11.80 -8.40
CA LEU A 255 -20.61 11.48 -8.11
C LEU A 255 -21.45 12.73 -7.79
N HIS A 256 -20.83 13.92 -7.74
CA HIS A 256 -21.48 15.19 -7.40
C HIS A 256 -22.32 15.09 -6.11
N PRO A 257 -21.74 14.68 -4.96
CA PRO A 257 -22.48 14.36 -3.74
C PRO A 257 -23.41 15.50 -3.28
N ARG A 258 -23.00 16.76 -3.43
CA ARG A 258 -23.84 17.92 -3.08
C ARG A 258 -25.11 18.04 -3.94
N ALA A 259 -25.05 17.66 -5.21
CA ALA A 259 -26.20 17.71 -6.12
C ALA A 259 -27.30 16.72 -5.73
N ILE A 260 -26.92 15.61 -5.09
CA ILE A 260 -27.81 14.57 -4.56
C ILE A 260 -28.07 14.73 -3.05
N GLY A 261 -27.78 15.91 -2.49
CA GLY A 261 -28.08 16.24 -1.09
C GLY A 261 -27.16 15.58 -0.05
N LEU A 262 -25.97 15.10 -0.44
CA LEU A 262 -24.97 14.59 0.49
C LEU A 262 -23.96 15.68 0.85
N GLY A 263 -23.77 15.91 2.15
CA GLY A 263 -22.69 16.72 2.70
C GLY A 263 -21.47 15.84 2.91
N VAL A 264 -20.40 16.07 2.15
CA VAL A 264 -19.11 15.39 2.33
C VAL A 264 -18.06 16.43 2.65
N GLU A 265 -17.35 16.23 3.75
CA GLU A 265 -16.22 17.02 4.18
C GLU A 265 -15.00 16.11 4.34
N VAL A 266 -13.81 16.60 4.01
CA VAL A 266 -12.55 15.83 4.10
C VAL A 266 -11.65 16.58 5.06
N THR A 267 -11.08 15.89 6.05
CA THR A 267 -10.11 16.50 6.96
C THR A 267 -8.79 16.76 6.23
N PRO A 268 -8.07 17.83 6.57
CA PRO A 268 -6.73 18.03 6.03
C PRO A 268 -5.80 16.88 6.47
N PRO A 269 -4.72 16.63 5.72
CA PRO A 269 -3.66 15.72 6.14
C PRO A 269 -2.95 16.22 7.42
N LEU A 270 -2.27 15.31 8.12
CA LEU A 270 -1.74 15.55 9.46
C LEU A 270 -0.39 16.28 9.52
N TRP A 271 0.18 16.73 8.39
CA TRP A 271 1.48 17.42 8.38
C TRP A 271 1.49 18.69 9.24
N GLY A 272 0.34 19.35 9.42
CA GLY A 272 0.18 20.54 10.26
C GLY A 272 0.04 20.25 11.76
N SER A 273 -0.12 18.98 12.16
CA SER A 273 -0.44 18.60 13.52
C SER A 273 0.77 18.72 14.46
N GLU A 274 0.77 19.74 15.31
CA GLU A 274 1.77 19.92 16.38
C GLU A 274 1.73 18.78 17.42
N PRO A 275 0.56 18.28 17.88
CA PRO A 275 0.51 17.12 18.78
C PRO A 275 1.13 15.87 18.17
N LEU A 276 0.96 15.64 16.86
CA LEU A 276 1.59 14.51 16.16
C LEU A 276 3.11 14.67 16.11
N ALA A 277 3.59 15.86 15.71
CA ALA A 277 5.02 16.14 15.63
C ALA A 277 5.71 15.99 17.00
N SER A 278 5.07 16.48 18.07
CA SER A 278 5.53 16.29 19.46
C SER A 278 5.59 14.82 19.84
N LYS A 279 4.56 14.02 19.54
CA LYS A 279 4.60 12.56 19.79
C LYS A 279 5.76 11.87 19.07
N VAL A 280 6.04 12.23 17.82
CA VAL A 280 7.18 11.66 17.08
C VAL A 280 8.50 12.07 17.73
N ALA A 281 8.67 13.33 18.12
CA ALA A 281 9.86 13.82 18.81
C ALA A 281 10.06 13.11 20.16
N ASP A 282 9.01 12.96 20.97
CA ASP A 282 9.04 12.27 22.27
C ASP A 282 9.53 10.83 22.13
N ARG A 283 9.11 10.11 21.08
CA ARG A 283 9.55 8.73 20.81
C ARG A 283 11.05 8.66 20.49
N VAL A 284 11.58 9.64 19.76
CA VAL A 284 13.02 9.74 19.48
C VAL A 284 13.78 10.05 20.77
N LEU A 285 13.30 11.01 21.57
CA LEU A 285 13.93 11.41 22.83
C LEU A 285 13.93 10.28 23.85
N ALA A 286 12.87 9.47 23.92
CA ALA A 286 12.76 8.32 24.81
C ALA A 286 13.85 7.25 24.59
N VAL A 287 14.44 7.18 23.39
CA VAL A 287 15.55 6.26 23.07
C VAL A 287 16.90 6.95 22.89
N THR A 288 16.93 8.27 23.09
CA THR A 288 18.13 9.10 23.02
C THR A 288 18.87 9.01 24.34
N ALA A 289 20.14 8.58 24.29
CA ALA A 289 20.96 8.43 25.49
C ALA A 289 21.72 9.71 25.82
N ASP A 290 22.20 10.41 24.79
CA ASP A 290 22.97 11.64 24.88
C ASP A 290 22.68 12.49 23.64
N THR A 291 22.05 13.65 23.83
CA THR A 291 21.64 14.55 22.75
C THR A 291 22.84 15.12 21.99
N ALA A 292 24.02 15.20 22.60
CA ALA A 292 25.24 15.71 21.96
C ALA A 292 25.90 14.71 21.01
N THR A 293 25.56 13.42 21.09
CA THR A 293 26.19 12.36 20.28
C THR A 293 25.20 11.47 19.53
N THR A 294 23.91 11.81 19.59
CA THR A 294 22.84 11.08 18.91
C THR A 294 22.43 11.79 17.63
N GLY A 295 22.56 11.10 16.50
CA GLY A 295 21.98 11.50 15.22
C GLY A 295 20.58 10.93 15.03
N VAL A 296 19.75 11.66 14.29
CA VAL A 296 18.36 11.28 13.99
C VAL A 296 18.14 11.32 12.49
N ALA A 297 17.64 10.22 11.92
CA ALA A 297 17.18 10.13 10.53
C ALA A 297 15.65 10.05 10.51
N LEU A 298 15.00 11.12 10.05
CA LEU A 298 13.56 11.23 9.86
C LEU A 298 13.20 10.68 8.46
N VAL A 299 12.54 9.53 8.41
CA VAL A 299 12.24 8.84 7.16
C VAL A 299 10.85 9.23 6.66
N MET A 300 10.82 9.83 5.47
CA MET A 300 9.66 10.17 4.65
C MET A 300 9.36 9.05 3.64
N HIS A 301 8.20 9.04 2.99
CA HIS A 301 7.90 8.03 1.99
C HIS A 301 8.69 8.26 0.71
N GLY A 302 8.59 9.48 0.16
CA GLY A 302 9.04 9.81 -1.19
C GLY A 302 8.10 9.29 -2.28
N GLN A 303 8.26 9.80 -3.49
CA GLN A 303 7.44 9.39 -4.63
C GLN A 303 8.23 9.39 -5.95
N PRO A 304 7.80 8.63 -6.98
CA PRO A 304 8.40 8.70 -8.30
C PRO A 304 8.28 10.10 -8.93
N ASP A 305 9.29 10.51 -9.71
CA ASP A 305 9.37 11.82 -10.39
C ASP A 305 8.07 12.21 -11.14
N SER A 306 7.39 11.24 -11.77
CA SER A 306 6.17 11.54 -12.50
C SER A 306 5.02 11.97 -11.58
N ARG A 307 4.96 11.41 -10.35
CA ARG A 307 3.95 11.77 -9.37
C ARG A 307 4.29 13.12 -8.75
N HIS A 308 5.56 13.37 -8.45
CA HIS A 308 6.04 14.68 -8.01
C HIS A 308 5.64 15.81 -8.99
N GLN A 309 5.71 15.58 -10.29
CA GLN A 309 5.27 16.56 -11.29
C GLN A 309 3.77 16.87 -11.24
N THR A 310 2.94 15.93 -10.79
CA THR A 310 1.47 16.06 -10.76
C THR A 310 0.91 16.38 -9.38
N ASN A 311 1.63 16.03 -8.31
CA ASN A 311 1.28 16.25 -6.90
C ASN A 311 2.58 16.56 -6.12
N PRO A 312 3.17 17.76 -6.29
CA PRO A 312 4.35 18.18 -5.54
C PRO A 312 4.05 18.45 -4.07
N ASP A 313 2.79 18.81 -3.76
CA ASP A 313 2.35 19.14 -2.40
C ASP A 313 2.60 17.98 -1.43
N PHE A 314 2.54 16.72 -1.89
CA PHE A 314 2.86 15.55 -1.07
C PHE A 314 4.25 15.65 -0.41
N ASP A 315 5.30 15.91 -1.19
CA ASP A 315 6.67 15.99 -0.65
C ASP A 315 6.88 17.24 0.20
N GLU A 316 6.24 18.36 -0.19
CA GLU A 316 6.29 19.60 0.59
C GLU A 316 5.65 19.40 1.98
N GLN A 317 4.54 18.69 2.06
CA GLN A 317 3.84 18.38 3.31
C GLN A 317 4.67 17.43 4.20
N GLU A 318 5.25 16.35 3.65
CA GLU A 318 6.14 15.46 4.41
C GLU A 318 7.39 16.17 4.93
N ALA A 319 8.01 17.00 4.08
CA ALA A 319 9.17 17.79 4.45
C ALA A 319 8.84 18.84 5.52
N ALA A 320 7.68 19.50 5.43
CA ALA A 320 7.19 20.43 6.43
C ALA A 320 6.94 19.74 7.78
N PHE A 321 6.33 18.56 7.77
CA PHE A 321 6.14 17.75 8.98
C PHE A 321 7.49 17.37 9.62
N CYS A 322 8.43 16.83 8.84
CA CYS A 322 9.76 16.47 9.35
C CYS A 322 10.55 17.69 9.84
N SER A 323 10.39 18.85 9.21
CA SER A 323 11.01 20.10 9.68
C SER A 323 10.48 20.52 11.05
N ARG A 324 9.19 20.31 11.32
CA ARG A 324 8.59 20.57 12.64
C ARG A 324 9.12 19.60 13.70
N VAL A 325 9.18 18.31 13.39
CA VAL A 325 9.80 17.31 14.29
C VAL A 325 11.26 17.68 14.59
N ARG A 326 12.02 18.08 13.57
CA ARG A 326 13.41 18.54 13.71
C ARG A 326 13.54 19.74 14.64
N LEU A 327 12.65 20.73 14.52
CA LEU A 327 12.65 21.90 15.41
C LEU A 327 12.44 21.48 16.87
N LEU A 328 11.46 20.61 17.13
CA LEU A 328 11.18 20.10 18.49
C LEU A 328 12.38 19.33 19.08
N LEU A 329 13.04 18.49 18.27
CA LEU A 329 14.25 17.79 18.70
C LEU A 329 15.42 18.74 19.00
N GLN A 330 15.52 19.84 18.26
CA GLN A 330 16.53 20.88 18.47
C GLN A 330 16.27 21.67 19.76
N GLU A 331 15.01 21.98 20.06
CA GLU A 331 14.61 22.63 21.31
C GLU A 331 14.98 21.78 22.54
N GLU A 332 14.92 20.46 22.39
CA GLU A 332 15.34 19.47 23.40
C GLU A 332 16.86 19.19 23.40
N GLY A 333 17.63 19.91 22.59
CA GLY A 333 19.08 19.97 22.65
C GLY A 333 19.83 19.00 21.72
N ILE A 334 19.16 18.31 20.79
CA ILE A 334 19.85 17.61 19.70
C ILE A 334 20.36 18.64 18.69
N ASP A 335 21.63 18.56 18.31
CA ASP A 335 22.17 19.54 17.36
C ASP A 335 21.47 19.46 16.00
N GLU A 336 21.13 20.62 15.44
CA GLU A 336 20.48 20.79 14.15
C GLU A 336 21.19 20.01 13.02
N HIS A 337 22.53 19.92 13.05
CA HIS A 337 23.27 19.19 12.02
C HIS A 337 23.19 17.66 12.18
N MET A 338 22.75 17.17 13.34
CA MET A 338 22.58 15.76 13.66
C MET A 338 21.16 15.25 13.40
N VAL A 339 20.22 16.11 12.98
CA VAL A 339 18.87 15.70 12.55
C VAL A 339 18.74 15.86 11.03
N LYS A 340 18.51 14.75 10.33
CA LYS A 340 18.42 14.71 8.86
C LYS A 340 17.11 14.05 8.43
N SER A 341 16.48 14.60 7.41
CA SER A 341 15.38 13.93 6.70
C SER A 341 15.95 13.09 5.56
N CYS A 342 15.31 11.96 5.29
CA CYS A 342 15.66 11.06 4.20
C CYS A 342 14.41 10.36 3.67
N TYR A 343 14.52 9.76 2.50
CA TYR A 343 13.42 9.05 1.86
C TYR A 343 13.56 7.55 2.07
N HIS A 344 12.42 6.86 2.19
CA HIS A 344 12.36 5.40 2.21
C HIS A 344 12.67 4.85 0.81
N ASP A 345 12.02 5.39 -0.23
CA ASP A 345 12.18 5.00 -1.63
C ASP A 345 12.21 6.24 -2.57
N TRP A 346 12.58 5.99 -3.83
CA TRP A 346 12.55 6.93 -4.98
C TRP A 346 13.56 8.08 -4.99
N GLU A 347 13.79 8.71 -3.85
CA GLU A 347 14.57 9.94 -3.76
C GLU A 347 15.86 9.78 -2.93
N SER A 348 16.69 10.82 -2.97
CA SER A 348 17.94 10.88 -2.22
C SER A 348 17.96 12.13 -1.32
N PRO A 349 18.53 12.05 -0.10
CA PRO A 349 19.27 10.90 0.43
C PRO A 349 18.33 9.79 0.93
N ASP A 350 18.77 8.53 0.77
CA ASP A 350 18.08 7.38 1.36
C ASP A 350 18.49 7.17 2.84
N ALA A 351 17.82 6.23 3.52
CA ALA A 351 18.16 5.90 4.92
C ALA A 351 19.61 5.37 5.07
N THR A 352 20.15 4.66 4.07
CA THR A 352 21.51 4.11 4.08
C THR A 352 22.55 5.22 4.08
N GLU A 353 22.42 6.16 3.15
CA GLU A 353 23.28 7.33 2.99
C GLU A 353 23.21 8.24 4.21
N THR A 354 22.01 8.46 4.73
CA THR A 354 21.78 9.33 5.88
C THR A 354 22.39 8.77 7.15
N VAL A 355 22.26 7.46 7.41
CA VAL A 355 22.90 6.81 8.55
C VAL A 355 24.43 6.89 8.44
N ARG A 356 25.00 6.68 7.24
CA ARG A 356 26.45 6.84 7.02
C ARG A 356 26.90 8.28 7.25
N HIS A 357 26.12 9.25 6.78
CA HIS A 357 26.43 10.65 6.96
C HIS A 357 26.44 11.05 8.43
N LEU A 358 25.42 10.64 9.21
CA LEU A 358 25.36 10.91 10.64
C LEU A 358 26.52 10.25 11.40
N ALA A 359 26.88 9.01 11.06
CA ALA A 359 28.06 8.36 11.62
C ALA A 359 29.35 9.14 11.30
N ALA A 360 29.51 9.64 10.07
CA ALA A 360 30.65 10.44 9.65
C ALA A 360 30.72 11.82 10.34
N LEU A 361 29.60 12.35 10.82
CA LEU A 361 29.55 13.55 11.66
C LEU A 361 29.98 13.29 13.11
N GLY A 362 30.28 12.04 13.48
CA GLY A 362 30.73 11.65 14.82
C GLY A 362 29.60 11.22 15.75
N CYS A 363 28.39 11.00 15.24
CA CYS A 363 27.30 10.43 16.03
C CYS A 363 27.67 9.00 16.48
N LYS A 364 27.60 8.74 17.78
CA LYS A 364 27.84 7.40 18.37
C LYS A 364 26.58 6.55 18.36
N ARG A 365 25.43 7.20 18.18
CA ARG A 365 24.12 6.56 18.09
C ARG A 365 23.34 7.23 16.97
N VAL A 366 22.69 6.43 16.13
CA VAL A 366 21.78 6.92 15.09
C VAL A 366 20.40 6.33 15.32
N VAL A 367 19.41 7.17 15.57
CA VAL A 367 18.00 6.81 15.69
C VAL A 367 17.33 7.04 14.34
N VAL A 368 16.78 5.99 13.75
CA VAL A 368 16.07 6.04 12.47
C VAL A 368 14.59 5.88 12.75
N VAL A 369 13.79 6.89 12.39
CA VAL A 369 12.37 6.93 12.70
C VAL A 369 11.55 7.03 11.42
N PRO A 370 10.61 6.11 11.17
CA PRO A 370 9.64 6.23 10.09
C PRO A 370 8.63 7.33 10.42
N ALA A 371 9.05 8.58 10.21
CA ALA A 371 8.37 9.78 10.70
C ALA A 371 6.98 9.95 10.08
N CYS A 372 6.80 9.61 8.81
CA CYS A 372 5.54 9.76 8.10
C CYS A 372 4.65 8.50 8.10
N PHE A 373 5.06 7.41 8.75
CA PHE A 373 4.36 6.12 8.66
C PHE A 373 3.45 5.89 9.88
N PRO A 374 2.11 5.89 9.71
CA PRO A 374 1.18 5.66 10.82
C PRO A 374 1.21 4.23 11.34
N PHE A 375 1.45 3.25 10.46
CA PHE A 375 1.37 1.83 10.77
C PHE A 375 2.64 1.07 10.41
N GLU A 376 2.84 -0.05 11.10
CA GLU A 376 3.87 -1.01 10.74
C GLU A 376 3.47 -1.70 9.43
N SER A 377 4.37 -1.62 8.44
CA SER A 377 4.21 -2.17 7.11
C SER A 377 5.47 -2.91 6.69
N THR A 378 5.46 -3.53 5.50
CA THR A 378 6.67 -4.14 4.95
C THR A 378 7.83 -3.14 4.84
N ALA A 379 7.52 -1.88 4.50
CA ALA A 379 8.51 -0.82 4.38
C ALA A 379 9.24 -0.56 5.70
N THR A 380 8.50 -0.48 6.81
CA THR A 380 9.05 -0.11 8.13
C THR A 380 9.61 -1.29 8.90
N VAL A 381 9.02 -2.47 8.79
CA VAL A 381 9.42 -3.66 9.56
C VAL A 381 10.57 -4.43 8.88
N LEU A 382 10.65 -4.39 7.56
CA LEU A 382 11.65 -5.16 6.80
C LEU A 382 12.66 -4.26 6.10
N ASP A 383 12.21 -3.39 5.20
CA ASP A 383 13.13 -2.72 4.28
C ASP A 383 13.99 -1.67 5.01
N LEU A 384 13.39 -0.90 5.91
CA LEU A 384 14.10 0.14 6.65
C LEU A 384 15.22 -0.46 7.53
N PRO A 385 15.00 -1.51 8.36
CA PRO A 385 16.09 -2.20 9.05
C PRO A 385 17.18 -2.74 8.11
N VAL A 386 16.80 -3.24 6.93
CA VAL A 386 17.76 -3.73 5.93
C VAL A 386 18.61 -2.57 5.39
N ALA A 387 18.00 -1.43 5.03
CA ALA A 387 18.72 -0.23 4.58
C ALA A 387 19.70 0.27 5.64
N VAL A 388 19.26 0.35 6.89
CA VAL A 388 20.12 0.73 8.03
C VAL A 388 21.27 -0.25 8.22
N ALA A 389 21.04 -1.56 8.10
CA ALA A 389 22.11 -2.56 8.17
C ALA A 389 23.09 -2.44 6.99
N GLN A 390 22.62 -2.07 5.81
CA GLN A 390 23.46 -1.83 4.62
C GLN A 390 24.33 -0.58 4.75
N ALA A 391 24.05 0.32 5.69
CA ALA A 391 24.89 1.47 5.98
C ALA A 391 26.31 1.04 6.39
N ARG A 392 26.47 -0.14 7.01
CA ARG A 392 27.77 -0.71 7.43
C ARG A 392 28.64 0.29 8.19
N VAL A 393 28.02 0.98 9.15
CA VAL A 393 28.73 1.90 10.06
C VAL A 393 29.74 1.14 10.93
N GLU A 394 30.72 1.85 11.47
CA GLU A 394 31.74 1.27 12.33
C GLU A 394 31.14 0.66 13.60
N GLU A 395 31.79 -0.36 14.18
CA GLU A 395 31.29 -1.12 15.35
C GLU A 395 31.00 -0.26 16.59
N HIS A 396 31.62 0.92 16.68
CA HIS A 396 31.42 1.84 17.80
C HIS A 396 30.15 2.72 17.64
N VAL A 397 29.50 2.69 16.48
CA VAL A 397 28.26 3.41 16.19
C VAL A 397 27.07 2.46 16.34
N SER A 398 26.17 2.78 17.28
CA SER A 398 24.92 2.02 17.44
C SER A 398 23.80 2.58 16.57
N THR A 399 23.01 1.72 15.93
CA THR A 399 21.83 2.13 15.17
C THR A 399 20.57 1.57 15.82
N VAL A 400 19.52 2.38 15.92
CA VAL A 400 18.20 1.94 16.39
C VAL A 400 17.14 2.39 15.41
N VAL A 401 16.37 1.43 14.91
CA VAL A 401 15.19 1.70 14.07
C VAL A 401 13.96 1.67 14.98
N LEU A 402 13.24 2.78 15.05
CA LEU A 402 11.97 2.85 15.76
C LEU A 402 10.85 2.24 14.91
N PRO A 403 9.83 1.63 15.54
CA PRO A 403 8.64 1.23 14.81
C PRO A 403 7.87 2.46 14.30
N ALA A 404 6.90 2.23 13.41
CA ALA A 404 5.86 3.22 13.05
C ALA A 404 5.15 3.77 14.30
N TRP A 405 4.30 4.79 14.15
CA TRP A 405 3.74 5.54 15.30
C TRP A 405 3.17 4.64 16.40
N ASN A 406 2.35 3.64 16.03
CA ASN A 406 1.79 2.61 16.91
C ASN A 406 1.19 3.19 18.22
N ASP A 407 0.53 4.34 18.08
CA ASP A 407 -0.20 5.06 19.14
C ASP A 407 -1.63 5.32 18.65
N GLU A 408 -2.43 4.24 18.54
CA GLU A 408 -3.77 4.34 17.96
C GLU A 408 -4.68 5.29 18.75
N GLN A 409 -4.49 5.41 20.06
CA GLN A 409 -5.27 6.31 20.90
C GLN A 409 -4.88 7.78 20.65
N GLY A 410 -3.59 8.11 20.67
CA GLY A 410 -3.12 9.47 20.41
C GLY A 410 -3.45 9.95 19.00
N ILE A 411 -3.38 9.07 18.00
CA ILE A 411 -3.78 9.40 16.62
C ILE A 411 -5.30 9.61 16.55
N ALA A 412 -6.10 8.78 17.23
CA ALA A 412 -7.55 8.95 17.25
C ALA A 412 -7.97 10.31 17.86
N GLU A 413 -7.31 10.77 18.93
CA GLU A 413 -7.55 12.09 19.53
C GLU A 413 -7.25 13.23 18.54
N ILE A 414 -6.13 13.13 17.80
CA ILE A 414 -5.76 14.09 16.76
C ILE A 414 -6.79 14.11 15.63
N LEU A 415 -7.26 12.95 15.19
CA LEU A 415 -8.28 12.83 14.15
C LEU A 415 -9.62 13.42 14.60
N VAL A 416 -10.03 13.20 15.85
CA VAL A 416 -11.25 13.82 16.39
C VAL A 416 -11.16 15.34 16.38
N GLN A 417 -10.00 15.91 16.72
CA GLN A 417 -9.79 17.36 16.63
C GLN A 417 -9.93 17.86 15.18
N ALA A 418 -9.31 17.17 14.22
CA ALA A 418 -9.42 17.51 12.80
C ALA A 418 -10.88 17.41 12.29
N ILE A 419 -11.65 16.44 12.78
CA ILE A 419 -13.09 16.31 12.49
C ILE A 419 -13.87 17.49 13.09
N ASP A 420 -13.59 17.87 14.36
CA ASP A 420 -14.22 19.02 15.04
C ASP A 420 -13.99 20.32 14.25
N ASP A 421 -12.77 20.57 13.79
CA ASP A 421 -12.38 21.79 13.09
C ASP A 421 -13.15 21.98 11.77
N VAL A 422 -13.25 20.90 10.99
CA VAL A 422 -13.96 20.89 9.71
C VAL A 422 -15.46 21.06 9.91
N GLN A 423 -16.06 20.39 10.90
CA GLN A 423 -17.47 20.55 11.21
C GLN A 423 -17.83 21.94 11.73
N ALA A 424 -16.91 22.61 12.42
CA ALA A 424 -17.07 23.99 12.88
C ALA A 424 -16.99 25.02 11.74
N GLY A 425 -16.63 24.59 10.51
CA GLY A 425 -16.36 25.50 9.40
C GLY A 425 -15.14 26.38 9.62
N SER A 426 -14.24 25.98 10.53
CA SER A 426 -12.97 26.67 10.71
C SER A 426 -12.05 26.28 9.54
N PRO A 427 -11.55 27.24 8.75
CA PRO A 427 -10.46 26.93 7.83
C PRO A 427 -9.24 26.52 8.66
N ALA A 428 -8.68 25.35 8.33
CA ALA A 428 -7.43 24.83 8.89
C ALA A 428 -6.25 25.74 8.58
#